data_AF-A0A2T4VC31-F1
#
_entry.id   AF-A0A2T4VC31-F1
#
_cell.length_a   1.000
_cell.length_b   1.000
_cell.length_c   1.000
_cell.angle_alpha   90.00
_cell.angle_beta   90.00
_cell.angle_gamma   90.00
#
_symmetry.space_group_name_H-M   'P 1'
#
loop_
_entity.id
_entity.type
_entity.pdbx_description
1 polymer ?
#
loop_
_entity_poly.entity_id
_entity_poly.type
_entity_poly.pdbx_seq_one_letter_code
_entity_poly.pdbx_strand_id
1 'polypeptide(L)'
;MLAVDPQGGITGYYREEQGEGVTKTCSFFLTGKVAAGATPVSTWSSQRFPGTLTPQSDGVELRIEQGREHSGCGLVLLPEISSGLELDLVRETNWRELRRIVDKRANFHSAPSDAKKTRAFVVTGDVVGVVAESGEWLEVEYPGKKKTTRGWVRAAATQKLTAPAQ
;
A
#
# COMPACT_ATOMS: atom_id res chain seq x y z
N MET A 1 -2.72 -3.04 3.16
CA MET A 1 -3.55 -2.03 2.45
C MET A 1 -3.73 -2.47 1.00
N LEU A 2 -4.95 -2.37 0.48
CA LEU A 2 -5.29 -2.70 -0.90
C LEU A 2 -6.21 -1.63 -1.49
N ALA A 3 -6.00 -1.30 -2.76
CA ALA A 3 -6.86 -0.42 -3.55
C ALA A 3 -7.15 -1.12 -4.89
N VAL A 4 -8.38 -0.96 -5.37
CA VAL A 4 -8.85 -1.54 -6.63
C VAL A 4 -9.48 -0.43 -7.46
N ASP A 5 -8.94 -0.19 -8.66
CA ASP A 5 -9.51 0.79 -9.58
C ASP A 5 -10.78 0.24 -10.27
N PRO A 6 -11.61 1.11 -10.90
CA PRO A 6 -12.82 0.67 -11.61
C PRO A 6 -12.57 -0.31 -12.77
N GLN A 7 -11.34 -0.41 -13.27
CA GLN A 7 -10.90 -1.33 -14.32
C GLN A 7 -10.37 -2.65 -13.74
N GLY A 8 -10.43 -2.82 -12.42
CA GLY A 8 -9.95 -4.00 -11.68
C GLY A 8 -8.44 -4.02 -11.44
N GLY A 9 -7.73 -2.92 -11.68
CA GLY A 9 -6.31 -2.80 -11.35
C GLY A 9 -6.10 -2.78 -9.84
N ILE A 10 -5.23 -3.66 -9.35
CA ILE A 10 -4.92 -3.78 -7.92
C ILE A 10 -3.59 -3.09 -7.64
N THR A 11 -3.57 -2.27 -6.58
CA THR A 11 -2.33 -1.80 -5.95
C THR A 11 -2.39 -2.10 -4.45
N GLY A 12 -1.28 -2.58 -3.90
CA GLY A 12 -1.24 -3.00 -2.51
C GLY A 12 0.08 -2.70 -1.84
N TYR A 13 0.01 -2.61 -0.52
CA TYR A 13 1.17 -2.45 0.36
C TYR A 13 0.95 -3.28 1.62
N TYR A 14 1.89 -4.19 1.86
CA TYR A 14 2.00 -4.98 3.07
C TYR A 14 3.09 -4.39 3.95
N ARG A 15 2.82 -4.30 5.26
CA ARG A 15 3.78 -3.87 6.26
C ARG A 15 3.45 -4.53 7.59
N GLU A 16 4.42 -5.23 8.14
CA GLU A 16 4.37 -5.84 9.46
C GLU A 16 5.62 -5.44 10.26
N GLU A 17 5.44 -5.17 11.55
CA GLU A 17 6.51 -4.77 12.46
C GLU A 17 6.52 -5.68 13.69
N GLN A 18 7.67 -6.32 13.97
CA GLN A 18 7.84 -7.15 15.16
C GLN A 18 9.06 -6.74 15.98
N GLY A 19 8.93 -6.80 17.30
CA GLY A 19 10.01 -6.64 18.27
C GLY A 19 9.79 -5.52 19.29
N GLU A 20 10.35 -5.71 20.49
CA GLU A 20 10.50 -4.67 21.51
C GLU A 20 11.96 -4.16 21.49
N GLY A 21 12.16 -2.85 21.34
CA GLY A 21 13.48 -2.21 21.27
C GLY A 21 14.07 -2.11 19.85
N VAL A 22 14.29 -3.24 19.16
CA VAL A 22 14.72 -3.26 17.75
C VAL A 22 13.56 -3.75 16.89
N THR A 23 12.91 -2.83 16.17
CA THR A 23 11.80 -3.15 15.27
C THR A 23 12.31 -3.79 13.99
N LYS A 24 11.91 -5.04 13.73
CA LYS A 24 12.07 -5.70 12.44
C LYS A 24 10.84 -5.40 11.60
N THR A 25 11.06 -4.90 10.39
CA THR A 25 9.98 -4.52 9.49
C THR A 25 10.01 -5.41 8.24
N CYS A 26 8.91 -6.11 7.98
CA CYS A 26 8.64 -6.72 6.68
C CYS A 26 7.73 -5.79 5.91
N SER A 27 8.14 -5.34 4.72
CA SER A 27 7.23 -4.58 3.88
C SER A 27 7.52 -4.79 2.40
N PHE A 28 6.46 -4.87 1.62
CA PHE A 28 6.52 -5.00 0.18
C PHE A 28 5.27 -4.42 -0.46
N PHE A 29 5.39 -4.07 -1.73
CA PHE A 29 4.28 -3.64 -2.56
C PHE A 29 3.76 -4.81 -3.37
N LEU A 30 2.53 -4.70 -3.86
CA LEU A 30 1.98 -5.64 -4.81
C LEU A 30 1.10 -4.94 -5.85
N THR A 31 1.03 -5.53 -7.05
CA THR A 31 0.14 -5.12 -8.13
C THR A 31 -0.43 -6.34 -8.83
N GLY A 32 -1.65 -6.21 -9.32
CA GLY A 32 -2.30 -7.24 -10.13
C GLY A 32 -3.51 -6.70 -10.85
N LYS A 33 -4.33 -7.60 -11.37
CA LYS A 33 -5.62 -7.26 -11.97
C LYS A 33 -6.64 -8.30 -11.54
N VAL A 34 -7.75 -7.86 -10.97
CA VAL A 34 -8.83 -8.72 -10.47
C VAL A 34 -9.19 -9.76 -11.53
N ALA A 35 -9.21 -11.03 -11.12
CA ALA A 35 -9.64 -12.16 -11.91
C ALA A 35 -10.83 -12.87 -11.22
N ALA A 36 -11.46 -13.80 -11.92
CA ALA A 36 -12.46 -14.67 -11.31
C ALA A 36 -11.75 -15.65 -10.35
N GLY A 37 -11.75 -15.35 -9.06
CA GLY A 37 -11.11 -16.15 -8.01
C GLY A 37 -9.67 -15.72 -7.72
N ALA A 38 -8.75 -16.69 -7.68
CA ALA A 38 -7.35 -16.46 -7.35
C ALA A 38 -6.68 -15.55 -8.40
N THR A 39 -6.21 -14.39 -7.93
CA THR A 39 -5.67 -13.32 -8.75
C THR A 39 -4.14 -13.33 -8.70
N PRO A 40 -3.44 -13.53 -9.83
CA PRO A 40 -2.00 -13.39 -9.88
C PRO A 40 -1.56 -11.96 -9.55
N VAL A 41 -0.54 -11.83 -8.70
CA VAL A 41 0.06 -10.55 -8.34
C VAL A 41 1.57 -10.59 -8.50
N SER A 42 2.15 -9.46 -8.86
CA SER A 42 3.59 -9.21 -8.71
C SER A 42 3.83 -8.49 -7.40
N THR A 43 4.75 -8.98 -6.59
CA THR A 43 5.14 -8.37 -5.31
C THR A 43 6.58 -7.91 -5.35
N TRP A 44 6.94 -6.82 -4.66
CA TRP A 44 8.32 -6.35 -4.64
C TRP A 44 8.68 -5.48 -3.42
N SER A 45 9.94 -5.56 -3.03
CA SER A 45 10.61 -4.59 -2.14
C SER A 45 11.83 -4.01 -2.86
N SER A 46 12.85 -4.83 -3.07
CA SER A 46 13.98 -4.62 -3.99
C SER A 46 13.89 -5.56 -5.20
N GLN A 47 13.65 -6.84 -4.93
CA GLN A 47 13.43 -7.89 -5.93
C GLN A 47 11.94 -8.15 -6.11
N ARG A 48 11.57 -8.61 -7.31
CA ARG A 48 10.20 -8.98 -7.66
C ARG A 48 9.98 -10.49 -7.45
N PHE A 49 8.86 -10.85 -6.84
CA PHE A 49 8.41 -12.24 -6.68
C PHE A 49 6.94 -12.39 -7.09
N PRO A 50 6.55 -13.49 -7.75
CA PRO A 50 5.16 -13.79 -8.05
C PRO A 50 4.41 -14.19 -6.78
N GLY A 51 3.13 -13.84 -6.72
CA GLY A 51 2.22 -14.25 -5.67
C GLY A 51 0.79 -14.38 -6.19
N THR A 52 -0.12 -14.76 -5.29
CA THR A 52 -1.55 -14.90 -5.57
C THR A 52 -2.35 -14.23 -4.47
N LEU A 53 -3.38 -13.48 -4.84
CA LEU A 53 -4.41 -12.95 -3.95
C LEU A 53 -5.72 -13.69 -4.19
N THR A 54 -6.25 -14.36 -3.18
CA THR A 54 -7.53 -15.06 -3.26
C THR A 54 -8.55 -14.32 -2.39
N PRO A 55 -9.69 -13.86 -2.94
CA PRO A 55 -10.73 -13.24 -2.13
C PRO A 55 -11.34 -14.26 -1.17
N GLN A 56 -11.56 -13.82 0.07
CA GLN A 56 -12.23 -14.58 1.13
C GLN A 56 -13.52 -13.83 1.54
N SER A 57 -14.36 -14.44 2.38
CA SER A 57 -15.63 -13.82 2.83
C SER A 57 -15.46 -12.51 3.57
N ASP A 58 -14.35 -12.35 4.28
CA ASP A 58 -14.06 -11.27 5.23
C ASP A 58 -12.67 -10.66 4.98
N GLY A 59 -12.08 -10.87 3.80
CA GLY A 59 -10.73 -10.40 3.52
C GLY A 59 -10.12 -11.02 2.28
N VAL A 60 -8.82 -11.26 2.33
CA VAL A 60 -8.07 -11.95 1.28
C VAL A 60 -7.05 -12.90 1.88
N GLU A 61 -6.73 -13.96 1.14
CA GLU A 61 -5.54 -14.76 1.38
C GLU A 61 -4.44 -14.31 0.40
N LEU A 62 -3.27 -13.97 0.93
CA LEU A 62 -2.08 -13.64 0.16
C LEU A 62 -1.05 -14.78 0.25
N ARG A 63 -0.72 -15.38 -0.89
CA ARG A 63 0.31 -16.43 -0.99
C ARG A 63 1.49 -15.97 -1.83
N ILE A 64 2.70 -16.09 -1.31
CA ILE A 64 3.95 -15.80 -2.02
C ILE A 64 4.96 -16.89 -1.65
N GLU A 65 5.26 -17.79 -2.58
CA GLU A 65 6.19 -18.92 -2.34
C GLU A 65 7.54 -18.44 -1.79
N GLN A 66 8.06 -17.36 -2.38
CA GLN A 66 9.33 -16.74 -2.01
C GLN A 66 9.13 -15.50 -1.13
N GLY A 67 7.99 -15.39 -0.42
CA GLY A 67 7.65 -14.19 0.35
C GLY A 67 8.65 -13.84 1.45
N ARG A 68 9.38 -14.84 1.98
CA ARG A 68 10.43 -14.65 2.98
C ARG A 68 11.71 -14.02 2.41
N GLU A 69 11.89 -14.04 1.09
CA GLU A 69 13.01 -13.40 0.40
C GLU A 69 12.82 -11.88 0.25
N HIS A 70 11.62 -11.35 0.52
CA HIS A 70 11.43 -9.91 0.69
C HIS A 70 12.26 -9.38 1.86
N SER A 71 12.79 -8.16 1.70
CA SER A 71 13.64 -7.55 2.71
C SER A 71 12.94 -7.48 4.08
N GLY A 72 13.58 -8.03 5.11
CA GLY A 72 13.08 -8.08 6.49
C GLY A 72 12.03 -9.18 6.76
N CYS A 73 11.46 -9.80 5.74
CA CYS A 73 10.35 -10.74 5.89
C CYS A 73 10.76 -12.11 6.43
N GLY A 74 11.97 -12.60 6.13
CA GLY A 74 12.45 -13.88 6.65
C GLY A 74 12.54 -13.98 8.17
N LEU A 75 12.53 -12.85 8.89
CA LEU A 75 12.58 -12.77 10.36
C LEU A 75 11.25 -12.48 11.03
N VAL A 76 10.26 -12.01 10.26
CA VAL A 76 8.94 -11.53 10.74
C VAL A 76 7.87 -12.53 10.35
N LEU A 77 7.96 -13.04 9.13
CA LEU A 77 7.12 -14.11 8.60
C LEU A 77 7.86 -15.44 8.82
N LEU A 78 7.46 -16.17 9.86
CA LEU A 78 7.61 -17.64 9.87
C LEU A 78 6.81 -18.20 8.65
N PRO A 79 6.92 -19.49 8.22
CA PRO A 79 6.45 -19.97 6.89
C PRO A 79 4.96 -19.78 6.48
N GLU A 80 4.20 -18.93 7.16
CA GLU A 80 2.82 -18.51 6.92
C GLU A 80 2.57 -17.96 5.49
N ILE A 81 3.42 -17.08 4.96
CA ILE A 81 3.13 -16.45 3.64
C ILE A 81 3.28 -17.40 2.45
N SER A 82 4.12 -18.43 2.57
CA SER A 82 4.23 -19.47 1.55
C SER A 82 3.07 -20.47 1.63
N SER A 83 2.44 -20.63 2.80
CA SER A 83 1.24 -21.46 2.95
C SER A 83 -0.05 -20.70 2.62
N GLY A 84 -0.03 -19.37 2.69
CA GLY A 84 -1.19 -18.50 2.56
C GLY A 84 -1.35 -17.68 3.83
N LEU A 85 -1.27 -16.35 3.71
CA LEU A 85 -1.46 -15.40 4.80
C LEU A 85 -2.87 -14.82 4.70
N GLU A 86 -3.72 -15.12 5.67
CA GLU A 86 -5.06 -14.54 5.80
C GLU A 86 -4.97 -13.10 6.29
N LEU A 87 -5.66 -12.19 5.59
CA LEU A 87 -5.68 -10.76 5.86
C LEU A 87 -7.13 -10.27 5.93
N ASP A 88 -7.57 -9.99 7.15
CA ASP A 88 -8.93 -9.53 7.40
C ASP A 88 -9.19 -8.12 6.87
N LEU A 89 -10.41 -7.92 6.39
CA LEU A 89 -10.95 -6.62 6.04
C LEU A 89 -11.29 -5.85 7.31
N VAL A 90 -10.36 -5.00 7.73
CA VAL A 90 -10.58 -4.12 8.89
C VAL A 90 -11.44 -2.91 8.53
N ARG A 91 -11.38 -2.44 7.27
CA ARG A 91 -12.11 -1.25 6.82
C ARG A 91 -12.25 -1.19 5.30
N GLU A 92 -13.48 -0.96 4.84
CA GLU A 92 -13.76 -0.61 3.44
C GLU A 92 -13.37 0.83 3.10
N THR A 93 -12.83 1.03 1.91
CA THR A 93 -12.39 2.34 1.41
C THR A 93 -12.76 2.49 -0.06
N ASN A 94 -12.74 3.73 -0.56
CA ASN A 94 -12.95 4.04 -1.97
C ASN A 94 -11.63 4.37 -2.69
N TRP A 95 -10.52 3.77 -2.26
CA TRP A 95 -9.21 4.05 -2.84
C TRP A 95 -9.12 3.46 -4.24
N ARG A 96 -8.77 4.31 -5.21
CA ARG A 96 -8.58 3.92 -6.62
C ARG A 96 -7.20 3.33 -6.84
N GLU A 97 -6.20 3.88 -6.18
CA GLU A 97 -4.83 3.36 -6.20
C GLU A 97 -4.12 3.72 -4.89
N LEU A 98 -3.03 3.02 -4.60
CA LEU A 98 -2.06 3.43 -3.60
C LEU A 98 -0.91 4.17 -4.26
N ARG A 99 -0.37 5.18 -3.58
CA ARG A 99 0.86 5.86 -3.97
C ARG A 99 1.82 5.95 -2.80
N ARG A 100 3.13 5.97 -3.12
CA ARG A 100 4.21 6.17 -2.15
C ARG A 100 4.65 7.63 -2.14
N ILE A 101 4.81 8.21 -0.96
CA ILE A 101 5.40 9.55 -0.81
C ILE A 101 6.89 9.49 -1.09
N VAL A 102 7.39 10.39 -1.93
CA VAL A 102 8.82 10.50 -2.29
C VAL A 102 9.47 11.73 -1.67
N ASP A 103 8.71 12.80 -1.46
CA ASP A 103 9.21 14.01 -0.80
C ASP A 103 9.50 13.78 0.68
N LYS A 104 10.55 14.42 1.19
CA LYS A 104 10.89 14.40 2.63
C LYS A 104 9.70 14.76 3.52
N ARG A 105 8.84 15.66 3.02
CA ARG A 105 7.60 16.07 3.67
C ARG A 105 6.60 16.56 2.63
N ALA A 106 5.46 15.89 2.54
CA ALA A 106 4.30 16.34 1.78
C ALA A 106 3.20 16.80 2.76
N ASN A 107 2.88 18.09 2.72
CA ASN A 107 1.83 18.65 3.59
C ASN A 107 0.45 18.35 3.02
N PHE A 108 -0.52 18.13 3.89
CA PHE A 108 -1.92 18.06 3.49
C PHE A 108 -2.49 19.46 3.32
N HIS A 109 -3.42 19.59 2.37
CA HIS A 109 -4.20 20.79 2.10
C HIS A 109 -5.70 20.46 2.21
N SER A 110 -6.51 21.40 2.69
CA SER A 110 -7.96 21.19 2.82
C SER A 110 -8.72 21.31 1.49
N ALA A 111 -8.05 21.82 0.46
CA ALA A 111 -8.52 21.93 -0.92
C ALA A 111 -7.30 21.88 -1.86
N PRO A 112 -7.48 21.65 -3.18
CA PRO A 112 -6.38 21.56 -4.15
C PRO A 112 -5.75 22.93 -4.44
N SER A 113 -5.07 23.50 -3.45
CA SER A 113 -4.48 24.84 -3.50
C SER A 113 -3.39 25.01 -2.45
N ASP A 114 -2.26 25.61 -2.82
CA ASP A 114 -1.15 25.85 -1.90
C ASP A 114 -1.54 26.74 -0.71
N ALA A 115 -2.51 27.65 -0.91
CA ALA A 115 -3.01 28.54 0.13
C ALA A 115 -3.82 27.82 1.23
N LYS A 116 -4.23 26.57 0.99
CA LYS A 116 -5.07 25.77 1.89
C LYS A 116 -4.28 24.73 2.69
N LYS A 117 -2.98 25.00 2.89
CA LYS A 117 -2.07 24.16 3.65
C LYS A 117 -2.55 23.94 5.09
N THR A 118 -2.50 22.71 5.55
CA THR A 118 -2.80 22.31 6.93
C THR A 118 -1.51 22.01 7.71
N ARG A 119 -1.65 21.71 9.00
CA ARG A 119 -0.53 21.28 9.85
C ARG A 119 -0.17 19.80 9.68
N ALA A 120 -1.05 19.00 9.09
CA ALA A 120 -0.79 17.58 8.88
C ALA A 120 0.13 17.38 7.68
N PHE A 121 0.98 16.37 7.76
CA PHE A 121 1.88 15.98 6.67
C PHE A 121 2.18 14.48 6.74
N VAL A 122 2.61 13.94 5.60
CA VAL A 122 3.24 12.62 5.46
C VAL A 122 4.68 12.82 5.00
N VAL A 123 5.50 11.80 5.15
CA VAL A 123 6.94 11.83 4.86
C VAL A 123 7.33 10.74 3.87
N THR A 124 8.56 10.82 3.35
CA THR A 124 9.10 9.82 2.41
C THR A 124 8.86 8.40 2.92
N GLY A 125 8.34 7.54 2.05
CA GLY A 125 8.07 6.13 2.35
C GLY A 125 6.66 5.85 2.87
N ASP A 126 5.93 6.87 3.35
CA ASP A 126 4.51 6.71 3.66
C ASP A 126 3.73 6.27 2.41
N VAL A 127 2.73 5.41 2.61
CA VAL A 127 1.83 4.95 1.56
C VAL A 127 0.44 5.49 1.84
N VAL A 128 -0.16 6.11 0.83
CA VAL A 128 -1.47 6.76 0.91
C VAL A 128 -2.42 6.15 -0.11
N GLY A 129 -3.70 6.09 0.22
CA GLY A 129 -4.76 5.72 -0.71
C GLY A 129 -5.29 6.95 -1.44
N VAL A 130 -5.29 6.94 -2.76
CA VAL A 130 -5.83 8.02 -3.60
C VAL A 130 -7.34 7.83 -3.76
N VAL A 131 -8.10 8.86 -3.38
CA VAL A 131 -9.57 8.88 -3.47
C VAL A 131 -10.02 9.61 -4.73
N ALA A 132 -9.38 10.75 -5.03
CA ALA A 132 -9.71 11.60 -6.17
C ALA A 132 -8.49 12.36 -6.69
N GLU A 133 -8.60 12.89 -7.90
CA GLU A 133 -7.57 13.72 -8.54
C GLU A 133 -8.19 15.04 -9.02
N SER A 134 -7.43 16.13 -8.94
CA SER A 134 -7.83 17.45 -9.44
C SER A 134 -6.60 18.21 -9.94
N GLY A 135 -6.29 18.06 -11.24
CA GLY A 135 -5.09 18.63 -11.84
C GLY A 135 -3.83 18.07 -11.19
N GLU A 136 -2.98 18.93 -10.64
CA GLU A 136 -1.73 18.52 -9.98
C GLU A 136 -1.91 18.07 -8.52
N TRP A 137 -3.16 17.85 -8.09
CA TRP A 137 -3.51 17.50 -6.72
C TRP A 137 -4.18 16.14 -6.65
N LEU A 138 -3.84 15.40 -5.59
CA LEU A 138 -4.49 14.14 -5.24
C LEU A 138 -5.17 14.32 -3.90
N GLU A 139 -6.45 13.98 -3.82
CA GLU A 139 -7.11 13.78 -2.55
C GLU A 139 -6.75 12.38 -2.05
N VAL A 140 -6.11 12.30 -0.89
CA VAL A 140 -5.59 11.05 -0.36
C VAL A 140 -6.03 10.83 1.08
N GLU A 141 -6.08 9.57 1.48
CA GLU A 141 -6.26 9.13 2.85
C GLU A 141 -5.01 8.39 3.33
N TYR A 142 -4.56 8.75 4.52
CA TYR A 142 -3.45 8.10 5.20
C TYR A 142 -3.95 7.47 6.51
N PRO A 143 -3.98 6.12 6.63
CA PRO A 143 -4.34 5.44 7.87
C PRO A 143 -3.18 5.51 8.86
N GLY A 144 -3.05 6.64 9.55
CA GLY A 144 -2.07 6.80 10.63
C GLY A 144 -2.43 5.95 11.85
N LYS A 145 -1.45 5.76 12.75
CA LYS A 145 -1.57 4.91 13.95
C LYS A 145 -2.79 5.19 14.84
N LYS A 146 -3.21 6.46 14.96
CA LYS A 146 -4.32 6.88 15.84
C LYS A 146 -5.60 7.20 15.10
N LYS A 147 -5.49 7.75 13.89
CA LYS A 147 -6.61 8.18 13.07
C LYS A 147 -6.20 8.25 11.62
N THR A 148 -7.18 8.12 10.75
CA THR A 148 -7.00 8.44 9.33
C THR A 148 -6.98 9.94 9.12
N THR A 149 -6.04 10.40 8.31
CA THR A 149 -5.99 11.79 7.85
C THR A 149 -6.35 11.83 6.38
N ARG A 150 -7.29 12.69 6.01
CA ARG A 150 -7.72 12.92 4.62
C ARG A 150 -7.39 14.35 4.21
N GLY A 151 -6.93 14.53 2.99
CA GLY A 151 -6.72 15.85 2.40
C GLY A 151 -5.96 15.78 1.08
N TRP A 152 -5.65 16.95 0.55
CA TRP A 152 -4.99 17.10 -0.74
C TRP A 152 -3.47 17.17 -0.61
N VAL A 153 -2.76 16.46 -1.47
CA VAL A 153 -1.30 16.55 -1.62
C VAL A 153 -0.94 16.79 -3.09
N ARG A 154 0.23 17.36 -3.34
CA ARG A 154 0.76 17.52 -4.70
C ARG A 154 1.05 16.14 -5.32
N ALA A 155 0.57 15.89 -6.53
CA ALA A 155 0.82 14.62 -7.23
C ALA A 155 2.32 14.35 -7.41
N ALA A 156 3.11 15.39 -7.67
CA ALA A 156 4.57 15.31 -7.81
C ALA A 156 5.31 14.86 -6.53
N ALA A 157 4.70 15.03 -5.36
CA ALA A 157 5.26 14.54 -4.09
C ALA A 157 5.05 13.02 -3.90
N THR A 158 4.39 12.37 -4.86
CA THR A 158 4.00 10.96 -4.82
C THR A 158 4.53 10.20 -6.04
N GLN A 159 4.64 8.89 -5.89
CA GLN A 159 4.99 7.97 -6.96
C GLN A 159 3.96 6.85 -7.03
N LYS A 160 3.53 6.50 -8.24
CA LYS A 160 2.70 5.31 -8.48
C LYS A 160 3.46 4.04 -8.10
N LEU A 161 2.73 3.05 -7.58
CA LEU A 161 3.31 1.75 -7.29
C LEU A 161 3.43 0.94 -8.58
N THR A 162 4.62 0.93 -9.15
CA THR A 162 4.95 0.13 -10.32
C THR A 162 6.03 -0.88 -9.97
N ALA A 163 5.78 -2.15 -10.28
CA ALA A 163 6.76 -3.19 -10.06
C ALA A 163 8.02 -2.95 -10.92
N PRO A 164 9.25 -3.13 -10.39
CA PRO A 164 10.50 -2.86 -11.11
C PRO A 164 10.67 -3.80 -12.30
N ALA A 165 11.30 -3.37 -13.40
CA ALA A 165 11.58 -4.27 -14.53
C ALA A 165 12.24 -5.58 -14.05
N GLN A 166 11.88 -6.68 -14.73
CA GLN A 166 12.34 -8.03 -14.35
C GLN A 166 13.82 -8.22 -14.63
#